data_AF-A0A2G5VVV7-F1
#
_entry.id   AF-A0A2G5VVV7-F1
#
_cell.length_a   1.000
_cell.length_b   1.000
_cell.length_c   1.000
_cell.angle_alpha   90.00
_cell.angle_beta   90.00
_cell.angle_gamma   90.00
#
_symmetry.space_group_name_H-M   'P 1'
#
loop_
_entity.id
_entity.type
_entity.pdbx_description
1 polymer ?
#
loop_
_entity_poly.entity_id
_entity_poly.type
_entity_poly.pdbx_seq_one_letter_code
_entity_poly.pdbx_strand_id
1 'polypeptide(L)'
;MAPKPEKLKFDSKTTTQTGTEFLISVNQKESNQVFVVARTVVSTDLEGRTAAHVWNPSATKVTLLEGQDIGEAKEYEEIQENWCTPPEADWEAKLPRLPQETPPDYRPLDEIDLKKSILTEDQRKQMVEVINQHKAAFVAPDGNLGCYNGPIRHQIEFIKDAKMPAPRNYRVPLKRRDEVRK
;
A
#
# COMPACT_ATOMS: atom_id res chain seq x y z
N MET A 1 -19.87 -50.64 6.68
CA MET A 1 -18.42 -50.37 6.71
C MET A 1 -18.18 -49.12 5.90
N ALA A 2 -18.20 -47.95 6.54
CA ALA A 2 -18.11 -46.64 5.89
C ALA A 2 -16.68 -46.08 6.04
N PRO A 3 -16.13 -45.40 5.03
CA PRO A 3 -14.74 -44.95 5.02
C PRO A 3 -14.49 -43.81 6.02
N LYS A 4 -13.36 -43.90 6.74
CA LYS A 4 -12.85 -42.87 7.65
C LYS A 4 -12.45 -41.62 6.86
N PRO A 5 -12.75 -40.40 7.33
CA PRO A 5 -12.16 -39.20 6.77
C PRO A 5 -10.69 -39.07 7.19
N GLU A 6 -9.87 -38.93 6.18
CA GLU A 6 -8.43 -38.71 6.15
C GLU A 6 -8.09 -37.33 6.75
N LYS A 7 -7.17 -37.31 7.73
CA LYS A 7 -6.74 -36.06 8.38
C LYS A 7 -5.76 -35.32 7.45
N LEU A 8 -6.23 -34.25 6.82
CA LEU A 8 -5.35 -33.23 6.23
C LEU A 8 -4.61 -32.50 7.36
N LYS A 9 -3.32 -32.78 7.49
CA LYS A 9 -2.40 -32.00 8.32
C LYS A 9 -1.99 -30.76 7.53
N PHE A 10 -2.32 -29.58 8.03
CA PHE A 10 -1.64 -28.35 7.68
C PHE A 10 -0.73 -27.96 8.84
N ASP A 11 0.56 -28.23 8.67
CA ASP A 11 1.62 -27.63 9.47
C ASP A 11 2.06 -26.34 8.76
N SER A 12 1.69 -25.18 9.31
CA SER A 12 2.51 -23.97 9.18
C SER A 12 2.36 -23.19 10.48
N LYS A 13 3.33 -23.40 11.36
CA LYS A 13 3.61 -22.52 12.49
C LYS A 13 3.80 -21.11 11.96
N THR A 14 2.88 -20.23 12.30
CA THR A 14 3.21 -18.84 12.59
C THR A 14 2.58 -18.58 13.93
N THR A 15 3.34 -18.87 14.99
CA THR A 15 3.02 -18.44 16.34
C THR A 15 3.21 -16.92 16.33
N THR A 16 2.19 -16.21 15.84
CA THR A 16 2.03 -14.79 16.12
C THR A 16 1.88 -14.70 17.63
N GLN A 17 2.83 -14.05 18.30
CA GLN A 17 2.72 -13.77 19.73
C GLN A 17 1.34 -13.15 19.95
N THR A 18 0.50 -13.82 20.73
CA THR A 18 -0.86 -13.40 21.03
C THR A 18 -0.78 -12.02 21.67
N GLY A 19 -1.03 -10.99 20.86
CA GLY A 19 -1.18 -9.62 21.36
C GLY A 19 -2.32 -9.63 22.35
N THR A 20 -2.17 -8.94 23.47
CA THR A 20 -3.20 -8.88 24.52
C THR A 20 -4.34 -7.94 24.11
N GLU A 21 -4.78 -8.05 22.86
CA GLU A 21 -5.71 -7.16 22.18
C GLU A 21 -7.05 -7.84 21.98
N PHE A 22 -8.10 -7.20 22.48
CA PHE A 22 -9.46 -7.70 22.42
C PHE A 22 -10.36 -6.71 21.70
N LEU A 23 -11.23 -7.22 20.85
CA LEU A 23 -12.35 -6.49 20.28
C LEU A 23 -13.53 -6.56 21.24
N ILE A 24 -13.91 -5.42 21.80
CA ILE A 24 -15.15 -5.28 22.55
C ILE A 24 -16.30 -5.07 21.56
N SER A 25 -17.39 -5.82 21.71
CA SER A 25 -18.63 -5.65 20.95
C SER A 25 -19.86 -5.62 21.85
N VAL A 26 -20.94 -4.98 21.38
CA VAL A 26 -22.22 -4.91 22.08
C VAL A 26 -22.80 -6.31 22.25
N ASN A 27 -23.22 -6.63 23.48
CA ASN A 27 -23.98 -7.85 23.72
C ASN A 27 -25.40 -7.67 23.17
N GLN A 28 -25.85 -8.54 22.26
CA GLN A 28 -27.19 -8.47 21.64
C GLN A 28 -28.32 -8.89 22.60
N LYS A 29 -28.06 -8.92 23.90
CA LYS A 29 -29.03 -9.33 24.91
C LYS A 29 -30.08 -8.24 25.10
N GLU A 30 -31.35 -8.64 25.10
CA GLU A 30 -32.46 -7.73 25.35
C GLU A 30 -32.36 -7.14 26.76
N SER A 31 -32.21 -5.82 26.83
CA SER A 31 -32.19 -5.03 28.06
C SER A 31 -33.30 -3.99 28.00
N ASN A 32 -34.00 -3.80 29.11
CA ASN A 32 -35.01 -2.74 29.25
C ASN A 32 -34.41 -1.33 29.26
N GLN A 33 -33.08 -1.22 29.38
CA GLN A 33 -32.34 0.04 29.35
C GLN A 33 -31.54 0.15 28.07
N VAL A 34 -31.65 1.29 27.38
CA VAL A 34 -31.00 1.55 26.09
C VAL A 34 -29.65 2.24 26.33
N PHE A 35 -28.58 1.45 26.22
CA PHE A 35 -27.19 1.91 26.20
C PHE A 35 -26.42 1.18 25.10
N VAL A 36 -25.33 1.78 24.63
CA VAL A 36 -24.49 1.23 23.55
C VAL A 36 -23.05 1.12 24.06
N VAL A 37 -22.46 -0.07 23.96
CA VAL A 37 -21.03 -0.26 24.19
C VAL A 37 -20.29 0.02 22.87
N ALA A 38 -19.29 0.90 22.89
CA ALA A 38 -18.54 1.21 21.69
C ALA A 38 -17.74 -0.01 21.22
N ARG A 39 -17.78 -0.29 19.91
CA ARG A 39 -16.94 -1.31 19.31
C ARG A 39 -15.52 -0.77 19.23
N THR A 40 -14.59 -1.35 19.99
CA THR A 40 -13.23 -0.83 20.12
C THR A 40 -12.26 -1.96 20.36
N VAL A 41 -11.06 -1.85 19.77
CA VAL A 41 -9.92 -2.73 20.05
C VAL A 41 -9.18 -2.15 21.25
N VAL A 42 -8.99 -2.95 22.28
CA VAL A 42 -8.33 -2.53 23.52
C VAL A 42 -7.27 -3.54 23.93
N SER A 43 -6.17 -3.04 24.47
CA SER A 43 -5.19 -3.86 25.18
C SER A 43 -5.60 -4.04 26.64
N THR A 44 -5.39 -5.23 27.21
CA THR A 44 -5.65 -5.47 28.65
C THR A 44 -4.37 -5.42 29.48
N ASP A 45 -4.49 -5.04 30.75
CA ASP A 45 -3.40 -5.14 31.73
C ASP A 45 -3.09 -6.59 32.12
N LEU A 46 -2.04 -6.83 32.91
CA LEU A 46 -1.61 -8.17 33.39
C LEU A 46 -2.70 -8.93 34.17
N GLU A 47 -3.71 -8.23 34.68
CA GLU A 47 -4.87 -8.79 35.38
C GLU A 47 -6.11 -8.96 34.49
N GLY A 48 -5.99 -8.71 33.17
CA GLY A 48 -7.09 -8.84 32.21
C GLY A 48 -8.15 -7.74 32.29
N ARG A 49 -7.85 -6.62 32.96
CA ARG A 49 -8.77 -5.48 33.09
C ARG A 49 -8.57 -4.50 31.94
N THR A 50 -9.66 -3.89 31.50
CA THR A 50 -9.66 -2.85 30.46
C THR A 50 -10.86 -1.93 30.63
N ALA A 51 -10.78 -0.72 30.07
CA ALA A 51 -11.86 0.26 30.09
C ALA A 51 -12.71 0.13 28.82
N ALA A 52 -14.03 0.05 28.98
CA ALA A 52 -14.99 0.07 27.87
C ALA A 52 -15.70 1.42 27.82
N HIS A 53 -15.89 1.96 26.61
CA HIS A 53 -16.69 3.16 26.41
C HIS A 53 -18.17 2.80 26.30
N VAL A 54 -18.99 3.36 27.18
CA VAL A 54 -20.44 3.19 27.18
C VAL A 54 -21.11 4.51 26.87
N TRP A 55 -21.99 4.49 25.89
CA TRP A 55 -22.80 5.63 25.46
C TRP A 55 -24.25 5.44 25.86
N ASN A 56 -24.84 6.49 26.42
CA ASN A 56 -26.26 6.52 26.74
C ASN A 56 -27.01 7.42 25.73
N PRO A 57 -27.60 6.85 24.66
CA PRO A 57 -28.37 7.63 23.69
C PRO A 57 -29.78 7.98 24.19
N SER A 58 -30.26 7.35 25.26
CA SER A 58 -31.66 7.46 25.69
C SER A 58 -31.98 8.69 26.53
N ALA A 59 -30.95 9.41 27.00
CA ALA A 59 -31.06 10.51 27.99
C ALA A 59 -31.82 10.14 29.28
N THR A 60 -32.14 8.87 29.50
CA THR A 60 -32.75 8.36 30.74
C THR A 60 -31.67 7.85 31.69
N LYS A 61 -32.02 7.72 32.98
CA LYS A 61 -31.09 7.18 33.99
C LYS A 61 -30.86 5.68 33.72
N VAL A 62 -29.64 5.34 33.31
CA VAL A 62 -29.16 3.95 33.16
C VAL A 62 -28.49 3.53 34.46
N THR A 63 -28.77 2.33 34.94
CA THR A 63 -28.20 1.76 36.17
C THR A 63 -27.48 0.47 35.83
N LEU A 64 -26.16 0.46 35.98
CA LEU A 64 -25.33 -0.73 35.79
C LEU A 64 -25.00 -1.31 37.17
N LEU A 65 -25.27 -2.61 37.35
CA LEU A 65 -24.94 -3.34 38.56
C LEU A 65 -23.54 -3.94 38.46
N GLU A 66 -22.88 -4.11 39.62
CA GLU A 66 -21.61 -4.83 39.68
C GLU A 66 -21.78 -6.28 39.21
N GLY A 67 -20.91 -6.72 38.28
CA GLY A 67 -21.01 -8.04 37.65
C GLY A 67 -22.06 -8.16 36.54
N GLN A 68 -22.69 -7.06 36.12
CA GLN A 68 -23.62 -7.08 35.00
C GLN A 68 -22.90 -7.18 33.66
N ASP A 69 -23.27 -8.19 32.85
CA ASP A 69 -22.77 -8.35 31.48
C ASP A 69 -23.31 -7.23 30.57
N ILE A 70 -22.42 -6.35 30.10
CA ILE A 70 -22.76 -5.23 29.21
C ILE A 70 -22.24 -5.39 27.77
N GLY A 71 -21.28 -6.27 27.56
CA GLY A 71 -20.59 -6.46 26.27
C GLY A 71 -19.88 -7.81 26.21
N GLU A 72 -19.44 -8.17 25.02
CA GLU A 72 -18.62 -9.36 24.76
C GLU A 72 -17.22 -8.89 24.33
N ALA A 73 -16.16 -9.54 24.84
CA ALA A 73 -14.80 -9.30 24.39
C ALA A 73 -14.31 -10.56 23.64
N LYS A 74 -13.88 -10.38 22.39
CA LYS A 74 -13.27 -11.44 21.58
C LYS A 74 -11.82 -11.08 21.31
N GLU A 75 -10.96 -12.09 21.18
CA GLU A 75 -9.59 -11.86 20.72
C GLU A 75 -9.62 -11.17 19.35
N TYR A 76 -8.79 -10.14 19.19
CA TYR A 76 -8.74 -9.40 17.93
C TYR A 76 -7.97 -10.22 16.89
N GLU A 77 -8.70 -10.81 15.93
CA GLU A 77 -8.10 -11.29 14.70
C GLU A 77 -8.14 -10.16 13.67
N GLU A 78 -6.98 -9.80 13.12
CA GLU A 78 -6.91 -8.88 11.99
C GLU A 78 -7.68 -9.50 10.82
N ILE A 79 -8.88 -8.99 10.57
CA ILE A 79 -9.66 -9.37 9.40
C ILE A 79 -8.93 -8.79 8.21
N GLN A 80 -8.13 -9.61 7.53
CA GLN A 80 -7.67 -9.28 6.19
C GLN A 80 -8.93 -9.19 5.32
N GLU A 81 -9.40 -7.96 5.09
CA GLU A 81 -10.48 -7.71 4.16
C GLU A 81 -9.96 -8.07 2.76
N ASN A 82 -10.22 -9.31 2.36
CA ASN A 82 -9.95 -9.84 1.04
C ASN A 82 -10.93 -9.19 0.04
N TRP A 83 -10.83 -7.88 -0.17
CA TRP A 83 -11.49 -7.24 -1.30
C TRP A 83 -10.75 -7.61 -2.58
N CYS A 84 -11.39 -8.42 -3.39
CA CYS A 84 -10.98 -8.62 -4.77
C CYS A 84 -11.37 -7.37 -5.57
N THR A 85 -10.43 -6.46 -5.79
CA THR A 85 -10.62 -5.34 -6.71
C THR A 85 -10.68 -5.90 -8.12
N PRO A 86 -11.77 -5.70 -8.88
CA PRO A 86 -11.84 -6.18 -10.26
C PRO A 86 -10.74 -5.52 -11.10
N PRO A 87 -10.15 -6.24 -12.07
CA PRO A 87 -8.98 -5.77 -12.82
C PRO A 87 -9.24 -4.48 -13.60
N GLU A 88 -10.49 -4.16 -13.92
CA GLU A 88 -10.88 -2.90 -14.56
C GLU A 88 -10.82 -1.70 -13.60
N ALA A 89 -11.00 -1.93 -12.29
CA ALA A 89 -10.97 -0.91 -11.23
C ALA A 89 -9.57 -0.73 -10.61
N ASP A 90 -8.62 -1.60 -10.96
CA ASP A 90 -7.22 -1.47 -10.57
C ASP A 90 -6.52 -0.42 -11.46
N TRP A 91 -6.73 0.85 -11.11
CA TRP A 91 -6.07 1.97 -11.75
C TRP A 91 -4.59 2.09 -11.34
N GLU A 92 -4.21 1.53 -10.18
CA GLU A 92 -2.83 1.54 -9.68
C GLU A 92 -1.91 0.69 -10.57
N ALA A 93 -2.41 -0.42 -11.12
CA ALA A 93 -1.68 -1.23 -12.10
C ALA A 93 -1.29 -0.47 -13.38
N LYS A 94 -1.94 0.65 -13.69
CA LYS A 94 -1.65 1.50 -14.87
C LYS A 94 -0.68 2.64 -14.55
N LEU A 95 -0.36 2.87 -13.28
CA LEU A 95 0.60 3.90 -12.93
C LEU A 95 2.01 3.53 -13.41
N PRO A 96 2.81 4.51 -13.86
CA PRO A 96 4.23 4.30 -14.04
C PRO A 96 4.84 3.79 -12.74
N ARG A 97 5.68 2.75 -12.83
CA ARG A 97 6.42 2.26 -11.66
C ARG A 97 7.35 3.36 -11.19
N LEU A 98 7.41 3.54 -9.86
CA LEU A 98 8.43 4.39 -9.28
C LEU A 98 9.81 3.80 -9.57
N PRO A 99 10.85 4.64 -9.67
CA PRO A 99 12.21 4.17 -9.82
C PRO A 99 12.58 3.18 -8.71
N GLN A 100 13.14 2.04 -9.08
CA GLN A 100 13.58 0.96 -8.18
C GLN A 100 15.04 0.65 -8.44
N GLU A 101 15.76 0.15 -7.44
CA GLU A 101 17.16 -0.25 -7.63
C GLU A 101 17.27 -1.31 -8.75
N THR A 102 18.17 -1.06 -9.70
CA THR A 102 18.37 -1.95 -10.85
C THR A 102 18.88 -3.32 -10.37
N PRO A 103 18.14 -4.42 -10.64
CA PRO A 103 18.59 -5.76 -10.29
C PRO A 103 19.90 -6.12 -11.01
N PRO A 104 20.77 -6.96 -10.42
CA PRO A 104 22.09 -7.29 -11.00
C PRO A 104 22.03 -8.05 -12.34
N ASP A 105 20.94 -8.78 -12.64
CA ASP A 105 20.74 -9.47 -13.93
C ASP A 105 19.76 -8.72 -14.85
N TYR A 106 19.56 -7.42 -14.63
CA TYR A 106 18.66 -6.63 -15.48
C TYR A 106 19.13 -6.61 -16.94
N ARG A 107 18.21 -6.92 -17.85
CA ARG A 107 18.42 -6.86 -19.30
C ARG A 107 17.32 -6.03 -19.93
N PRO A 108 17.66 -4.96 -20.69
CA PRO A 108 16.67 -4.18 -21.43
C PRO A 108 15.81 -5.04 -22.38
N LEU A 109 16.32 -6.18 -22.84
CA LEU A 109 15.60 -7.12 -23.69
C LEU A 109 14.35 -7.73 -23.06
N ASP A 110 14.29 -7.83 -21.74
CA ASP A 110 13.13 -8.42 -21.05
C ASP A 110 11.89 -7.51 -21.16
N GLU A 111 12.10 -6.21 -21.39
CA GLU A 111 11.04 -5.21 -21.57
C GLU A 111 10.69 -4.97 -23.04
N ILE A 112 11.57 -5.34 -23.98
CA ILE A 112 11.41 -5.05 -25.41
C ILE A 112 10.84 -6.27 -26.14
N ASP A 113 9.58 -6.17 -26.58
CA ASP A 113 8.97 -7.21 -27.43
C ASP A 113 9.36 -7.02 -28.91
N LEU A 114 10.36 -7.77 -29.37
CA LEU A 114 10.80 -7.79 -30.78
C LEU A 114 9.91 -8.64 -31.68
N LYS A 115 8.91 -9.36 -31.17
CA LYS A 115 8.10 -10.30 -31.98
C LYS A 115 7.28 -9.60 -33.06
N LYS A 116 6.78 -8.40 -32.75
CA LYS A 116 5.93 -7.58 -33.64
C LYS A 116 6.73 -6.71 -34.62
N SER A 117 8.04 -6.85 -34.67
CA SER A 117 8.87 -6.01 -35.53
C SER A 117 8.86 -6.49 -36.99
N ILE A 118 9.08 -5.55 -37.91
CA ILE A 118 9.16 -5.79 -39.36
C ILE A 118 10.52 -6.42 -39.75
N LEU A 119 11.45 -6.59 -38.79
CA LEU A 119 12.79 -7.11 -39.04
C LEU A 119 12.77 -8.61 -39.35
N THR A 120 13.65 -9.01 -40.27
CA THR A 120 13.96 -10.42 -40.54
C THR A 120 14.63 -11.08 -39.34
N GLU A 121 14.69 -12.41 -39.30
CA GLU A 121 15.28 -13.15 -38.17
C GLU A 121 16.75 -12.80 -37.93
N ASP A 122 17.55 -12.68 -38.99
CA ASP A 122 18.96 -12.29 -38.89
C ASP A 122 19.14 -10.86 -38.36
N GLN A 123 18.32 -9.92 -38.84
CA GLN A 123 18.35 -8.52 -38.39
C GLN A 123 17.91 -8.42 -36.93
N ARG A 124 16.94 -9.24 -36.50
CA ARG A 124 16.51 -9.31 -35.11
C ARG A 124 17.62 -9.82 -34.21
N LYS A 125 18.36 -10.84 -34.65
CA LYS A 125 19.52 -11.35 -33.92
C LYS A 125 20.61 -10.30 -33.78
N GLN A 126 20.89 -9.54 -34.84
CA GLN A 126 21.83 -8.41 -34.78
C GLN A 126 21.34 -7.31 -33.82
N MET A 127 20.04 -7.00 -33.82
CA MET A 127 19.46 -6.01 -32.91
C MET A 127 19.61 -6.43 -31.45
N VAL A 128 19.34 -7.70 -31.13
CA VAL A 128 19.51 -8.27 -29.79
C VAL A 128 20.96 -8.12 -29.32
N GLU A 129 21.92 -8.39 -30.20
CA GLU A 129 23.34 -8.25 -29.90
C GLU A 129 23.71 -6.79 -29.58
N VAL A 130 23.25 -5.82 -30.38
CA VAL A 130 23.50 -4.38 -30.15
C VAL A 130 22.91 -3.90 -28.83
N ILE A 131 21.67 -4.32 -28.51
CA ILE A 131 21.02 -3.96 -27.24
C ILE A 131 21.82 -4.50 -26.05
N ASN A 132 22.29 -5.75 -26.14
CA ASN A 132 23.11 -6.37 -25.09
C ASN A 132 24.47 -5.70 -24.90
N GLN A 133 25.07 -5.19 -25.99
CA GLN A 133 26.35 -4.48 -25.93
C GLN A 133 26.20 -3.08 -25.33
N HIS A 134 25.07 -2.41 -25.56
CA HIS A 134 24.84 -1.02 -25.14
C HIS A 134 23.77 -0.88 -24.07
N LYS A 135 23.80 -1.71 -23.01
CA LYS A 135 22.81 -1.67 -21.92
C LYS A 135 22.65 -0.29 -21.27
N ALA A 136 23.76 0.43 -21.08
CA ALA A 136 23.77 1.76 -20.46
C ALA A 136 23.12 2.87 -21.32
N ALA A 137 22.82 2.60 -22.59
CA ALA A 137 22.09 3.54 -23.45
C ALA A 137 20.57 3.52 -23.19
N PHE A 138 20.08 2.49 -22.51
CA PHE A 138 18.68 2.35 -22.14
C PHE A 138 18.46 2.80 -20.69
N VAL A 139 17.29 3.34 -20.41
CA VAL A 139 16.87 3.69 -19.06
C VAL A 139 16.56 2.41 -18.32
N ALA A 140 17.25 2.17 -17.20
CA ALA A 140 16.99 1.01 -16.34
C ALA A 140 15.85 1.33 -15.35
N PRO A 141 15.39 0.35 -14.55
CA PRO A 141 14.33 0.56 -13.57
C PRO A 141 14.69 1.60 -12.50
N ASP A 142 15.97 1.93 -12.36
CA ASP A 142 16.48 3.01 -11.51
C ASP A 142 16.04 4.42 -11.95
N GLY A 143 15.47 4.56 -13.15
CA GLY A 143 15.01 5.84 -13.67
C GLY A 143 16.14 6.85 -13.89
N ASN A 144 17.40 6.40 -13.92
CA ASN A 144 18.54 7.28 -14.12
C ASN A 144 18.56 7.81 -15.56
N LEU A 145 18.24 9.10 -15.70
CA LEU A 145 18.32 9.80 -16.97
C LEU A 145 19.78 10.10 -17.32
N GLY A 146 20.13 9.93 -18.60
CA GLY A 146 21.47 10.25 -19.09
C GLY A 146 21.78 11.75 -19.00
N CYS A 147 23.03 12.08 -18.68
CA CYS A 147 23.55 13.46 -18.69
C CYS A 147 24.36 13.70 -19.96
N TYR A 148 24.03 14.75 -20.72
CA TYR A 148 24.84 15.17 -21.87
C TYR A 148 26.17 15.76 -21.40
N ASN A 149 27.27 15.08 -21.71
CA ASN A 149 28.63 15.47 -21.33
C ASN A 149 29.45 16.05 -22.51
N GLY A 150 28.78 16.42 -23.61
CA GLY A 150 29.46 17.00 -24.76
C GLY A 150 29.86 18.47 -24.57
N PRO A 151 30.59 19.04 -25.54
CA PRO A 151 31.15 20.39 -25.44
C PRO A 151 30.10 21.50 -25.60
N ILE A 152 28.95 21.18 -26.21
CA ILE A 152 27.89 22.17 -26.49
C ILE A 152 27.13 22.45 -25.21
N ARG A 153 27.09 23.73 -24.81
CA ARG A 153 26.24 24.20 -23.71
C ARG A 153 25.32 25.28 -24.26
N HIS A 154 24.03 25.16 -23.97
CA HIS A 154 23.08 26.20 -24.32
C HIS A 154 23.35 27.44 -23.46
N GLN A 155 23.59 28.57 -24.10
CA GLN A 155 23.69 29.87 -23.44
C GLN A 155 22.44 30.68 -23.79
N ILE A 156 21.75 31.16 -22.76
CA ILE A 156 20.59 32.06 -22.93
C ILE A 156 21.09 33.47 -22.62
N GLU A 157 21.22 34.29 -23.67
CA GLU A 157 21.64 35.68 -23.53
C GLU A 157 20.43 36.55 -23.20
N PHE A 158 20.58 37.38 -22.16
CA PHE A 158 19.59 38.38 -21.81
C PHE A 158 19.83 39.66 -22.60
N ILE A 159 18.75 40.36 -22.96
CA ILE A 159 18.83 41.72 -23.49
C ILE A 159 19.48 42.61 -22.43
N LYS A 160 20.34 43.55 -22.85
CA LYS A 160 20.93 44.54 -21.92
C LYS A 160 19.82 45.25 -21.15
N ASP A 161 20.00 45.36 -19.83
CA ASP A 161 19.05 45.95 -18.87
C ASP A 161 17.71 45.24 -18.70
N ALA A 162 17.59 43.98 -19.14
CA ALA A 162 16.41 43.16 -18.86
C ALA A 162 16.21 42.98 -17.34
N LYS A 163 15.03 43.37 -16.85
CA LYS A 163 14.64 43.13 -15.45
C LYS A 163 14.19 41.68 -15.30
N MET A 164 14.77 40.95 -14.35
CA MET A 164 14.29 39.61 -13.99
C MET A 164 12.86 39.71 -13.45
N PRO A 165 11.90 38.95 -14.02
CA PRO A 165 10.55 38.92 -13.48
C PRO A 165 10.58 38.27 -12.09
N ALA A 166 9.97 38.93 -11.10
CA ALA A 166 9.79 38.34 -9.78
C ALA A 166 8.78 37.17 -9.89
N PRO A 167 9.17 35.92 -9.59
CA PRO A 167 8.25 34.81 -9.65
C PRO A 167 7.15 34.99 -8.60
N ARG A 168 5.89 34.76 -8.99
CA ARG A 168 4.80 34.62 -8.03
C ARG A 168 4.82 33.19 -7.49
N ASN A 169 5.26 33.04 -6.24
CA ASN A 169 5.25 31.74 -5.57
C ASN A 169 3.80 31.40 -5.19
N TYR A 170 3.11 30.62 -6.03
CA TYR A 170 1.80 30.07 -5.69
C TYR A 170 1.96 28.94 -4.68
N ARG A 171 1.03 28.86 -3.72
CA ARG A 171 1.02 27.75 -2.75
C ARG A 171 0.61 26.47 -3.46
N VAL A 172 1.48 25.46 -3.41
CA VAL A 172 1.12 24.09 -3.80
C VAL A 172 0.11 23.55 -2.78
N PRO A 173 -1.08 23.08 -3.19
CA PRO A 173 -2.06 22.46 -2.30
C PRO A 173 -1.46 21.28 -1.54
N LEU A 174 -1.83 21.08 -0.27
CA LEU A 174 -1.24 20.06 0.61
C LEU A 174 -1.19 18.67 -0.03
N LYS A 175 -2.27 18.25 -0.69
CA LYS A 175 -2.37 16.94 -1.36
C LYS A 175 -1.35 16.72 -2.48
N ARG A 176 -0.86 17.77 -3.13
CA ARG A 176 0.10 17.70 -4.26
C ARG A 176 1.54 18.00 -3.84
N ARG A 177 1.77 18.31 -2.56
CA ARG A 177 3.13 18.60 -2.09
C ARG A 177 4.01 17.35 -2.10
N ASP A 178 3.43 16.21 -1.80
CA ASP A 178 4.17 14.94 -1.77
C ASP A 178 4.57 14.50 -3.18
N GLU A 179 3.76 14.80 -4.20
CA GLU A 179 4.07 14.58 -5.61
C GLU A 179 5.23 15.46 -6.11
N VAL A 180 5.30 16.72 -5.65
CA VAL A 180 6.28 17.72 -6.12
C VAL A 180 7.60 17.65 -5.36
N ARG A 181 7.60 17.10 -4.14
CA ARG A 181 8.77 17.05 -3.26
C ARG A 181 9.77 15.94 -3.63
N LYS A 182 9.32 14.92 -4.35
CA LYS A 182 10.17 13.85 -4.92
C LYS A 182 10.62 14.22 -6.32
#